data_AF-A0A658NQU1-F1
#
_entry.id   AF-A0A658NQU1-F1
#
_cell.length_a   1.000
_cell.length_b   1.000
_cell.length_c   1.000
_cell.angle_alpha   90.00
_cell.angle_beta   90.00
_cell.angle_gamma   90.00
#
_symmetry.space_group_name_H-M   'P 1'
#
loop_
_entity.id
_entity.type
_entity.pdbx_description
1 polymer ?
#
loop_
_entity_poly.entity_id
_entity_poly.type
_entity_poly.pdbx_seq_one_letter_code
_entity_poly.pdbx_strand_id
1 'polypeptide(L)' 'MTDPSSEPKSLRNTLELLAPGTALRDGLERIQRGHTGGLIVLGDGPEVTQICDGGIEFDVAFQPTLLRELSKMD' A
#
# COMPACT_ATOMS: atom_id res chain seq x y z
N MET A 1 6.92 -5.15 -24.99
CA MET A 1 8.14 -4.34 -25.13
C MET A 1 8.05 -3.24 -24.08
N THR A 2 8.55 -3.53 -22.87
CA THR A 2 8.56 -2.57 -21.76
C THR A 2 9.70 -1.59 -22.02
N ASP A 3 9.38 -0.30 -22.12
CA ASP A 3 10.38 0.73 -22.32
C ASP A 3 11.27 0.85 -21.06
N PRO A 4 12.58 0.54 -21.16
CA PRO A 4 13.50 0.58 -20.01
C PRO A 4 13.73 1.99 -19.45
N SER A 5 13.16 3.03 -20.08
CA SER A 5 13.30 4.44 -19.66
C SER A 5 12.15 4.98 -18.77
N SER A 6 11.17 4.15 -18.40
CA SER A 6 10.00 4.56 -17.58
C SER A 6 10.12 4.32 -16.05
N GLU A 7 11.13 3.55 -15.62
CA GLU A 7 11.36 3.11 -14.23
C GLU A 7 11.68 4.21 -13.16
N PRO A 8 12.20 5.42 -13.46
CA PRO A 8 12.51 6.39 -12.40
C PRO A 8 11.27 7.11 -11.81
N LYS A 9 10.18 7.19 -12.59
CA LYS A 9 8.98 7.97 -12.18
C LYS A 9 8.10 7.19 -11.21
N SER A 10 7.89 5.89 -11.40
CA SER A 10 7.04 5.10 -10.50
C SER A 10 7.68 4.93 -9.12
N LEU A 11 8.98 4.61 -9.07
CA LEU A 11 9.70 4.47 -7.80
C LEU A 11 9.74 5.79 -7.04
N ARG A 12 10.03 6.90 -7.71
CA ARG A 12 10.08 8.23 -7.06
C ARG A 12 8.72 8.62 -6.49
N ASN A 13 7.64 8.43 -7.24
CA ASN A 13 6.29 8.71 -6.75
C ASN A 13 5.95 7.85 -5.53
N THR A 14 6.31 6.57 -5.55
CA THR A 14 6.13 5.68 -4.40
C THR A 14 6.93 6.15 -3.18
N LEU A 15 8.17 6.57 -3.37
CA LEU A 15 8.99 7.11 -2.28
C LEU A 15 8.42 8.40 -1.70
N GLU A 16 7.84 9.27 -2.54
CA GLU A 16 7.12 10.47 -2.09
C GLU A 16 5.89 10.11 -1.26
N LEU A 17 5.12 9.08 -1.63
CA LEU A 17 4.01 8.56 -0.82
C LEU A 17 4.47 7.96 0.51
N LEU A 18 5.70 7.43 0.59
CA LEU A 18 6.30 6.83 1.78
C LEU A 18 7.14 7.81 2.62
N ALA A 19 7.20 9.07 2.20
CA ALA A 19 7.99 10.09 2.87
C ALA A 19 7.46 10.38 4.29
N PRO A 20 8.31 10.82 5.23
CA PRO A 20 7.88 11.24 6.56
C PRO A 20 6.79 12.31 6.51
N GLY A 21 5.76 12.15 7.35
CA GLY A 21 4.61 13.06 7.42
C GLY A 21 3.47 12.73 6.45
N THR A 22 3.61 11.72 5.58
CA THR A 22 2.48 11.22 4.80
C THR A 22 1.62 10.26 5.61
N ALA A 23 0.33 10.19 5.27
CA ALA A 23 -0.60 9.28 5.92
C ALA A 23 -0.18 7.79 5.75
N LEU A 24 0.34 7.43 4.58
CA LEU A 24 0.82 6.07 4.34
C LEU A 24 2.02 5.74 5.23
N ARG A 25 2.99 6.65 5.36
CA ARG A 25 4.14 6.46 6.27
C ARG A 25 3.71 6.32 7.73
N ASP A 26 2.77 7.14 8.18
CA ASP A 26 2.19 7.03 9.52
C ASP A 26 1.54 5.66 9.77
N GLY A 27 0.83 5.13 8.78
CA GLY A 27 0.22 3.79 8.85
C GLY A 27 1.28 2.70 8.99
N LEU A 28 2.34 2.76 8.16
CA LEU A 28 3.44 1.81 8.22
C LEU A 28 4.20 1.85 9.55
N GLU A 29 4.44 3.03 10.12
CA GLU A 29 5.07 3.16 11.43
C GLU A 29 4.22 2.53 12.53
N ARG A 30 2.89 2.64 12.44
CA ARG A 30 1.97 1.97 13.39
C ARG A 30 2.04 0.45 13.26
N ILE A 31 2.08 -0.08 12.03
CA ILE A 31 2.25 -1.52 11.77
C ILE A 31 3.56 -2.01 12.38
N GLN A 32 4.67 -1.32 12.07
CA GLN A 32 6.00 -1.67 12.57
C GLN A 32 6.06 -1.65 14.10
N ARG A 33 5.53 -0.61 14.75
CA ARG A 33 5.46 -0.52 16.23
C ARG A 33 4.55 -1.59 16.84
N GLY A 34 3.57 -2.09 16.08
CA GLY A 34 2.70 -3.18 16.46
C GLY A 34 3.31 -4.57 16.30
N HIS A 35 4.54 -4.67 15.77
CA HIS A 35 5.21 -5.93 15.44
C HIS A 35 4.40 -6.85 14.51
N THR A 36 3.54 -6.26 13.67
CA THR A 36 2.81 -6.97 12.62
C THR A 36 3.51 -6.76 11.27
N GLY A 37 3.24 -7.67 10.33
CA GLY A 37 3.67 -7.55 8.94
C GLY A 37 2.49 -7.28 8.01
N GLY A 38 2.75 -7.35 6.71
CA GLY A 38 1.71 -7.30 5.69
C GLY A 38 2.31 -7.11 4.30
N LEU A 39 1.58 -7.56 3.30
CA LEU A 39 1.86 -7.24 1.90
C LEU A 39 0.92 -6.12 1.46
N ILE A 40 1.47 -4.98 1.07
CA ILE A 40 0.70 -3.82 0.63
C ILE A 40 0.94 -3.64 -0.87
N VAL A 41 -0.13 -3.72 -1.64
CA VAL A 41 -0.14 -3.43 -3.08
C VAL A 41 -0.71 -2.03 -3.28
N LEU A 42 0.00 -1.18 -4.01
CA LEU A 42 -0.45 0.17 -4.34
C LEU A 42 -0.95 0.20 -5.79
N GLY A 43 -2.27 0.35 -5.95
CA GLY A 43 -2.96 0.32 -7.23
C GLY A 43 -3.88 -0.88 -7.37
N ASP A 44 -4.92 -0.73 -8.19
CA ASP A 44 -6.05 -1.63 -8.37
C ASP A 44 -6.35 -1.92 -9.86
N GLY A 45 -5.30 -1.82 -10.70
CA GLY A 45 -5.41 -2.09 -12.13
C GLY A 45 -5.79 -3.54 -12.45
N PRO A 46 -6.21 -3.82 -13.70
CA PRO A 46 -6.69 -5.15 -14.11
C PRO A 46 -5.74 -6.29 -13.78
N GLU A 47 -4.43 -6.06 -13.85
CA GLU A 47 -3.39 -7.04 -13.52
C GLU A 47 -3.41 -7.44 -12.04
N VAL A 48 -3.78 -6.52 -11.14
CA VAL A 48 -3.93 -6.76 -9.71
C VAL A 48 -5.26 -7.46 -9.44
N THR A 49 -6.36 -6.95 -10.00
CA THR A 49 -7.69 -7.52 -9.79
C THR A 49 -7.78 -8.97 -10.27
N GLN A 50 -7.08 -9.33 -11.35
CA GLN A 50 -7.07 -10.71 -11.87
C GLN A 50 -6.38 -11.74 -10.98
N ILE A 51 -5.48 -11.31 -10.10
CA ILE A 51 -4.73 -12.20 -9.19
C ILE A 51 -5.28 -12.17 -7.76
N CYS A 52 -6.15 -11.21 -7.44
CA CYS A 52 -6.82 -11.13 -6.15
C CYS A 52 -8.07 -12.02 -6.15
N ASP A 53 -8.14 -12.94 -5.19
CA ASP A 53 -9.32 -13.76 -4.94
C ASP A 53 -9.67 -13.69 -3.44
N GLY A 54 -10.97 -13.58 -3.13
CA GLY A 54 -11.48 -13.39 -1.77
C GLY A 54 -11.23 -12.00 -1.18
N GLY A 55 -11.20 -11.92 0.16
CA GLY A 55 -11.00 -10.68 0.91
C GLY A 55 -12.27 -9.88 1.20
N ILE A 56 -12.08 -8.62 1.61
CA ILE A 56 -13.17 -7.68 1.91
C ILE A 56 -12.87 -6.37 1.18
N GLU A 57 -13.85 -5.88 0.44
CA GLU A 57 -13.78 -4.57 -0.22
C GLU A 57 -14.10 -3.45 0.78
N PHE A 58 -13.29 -2.40 0.76
CA PHE A 58 -13.44 -1.24 1.64
C PHE A 58 -13.62 0.03 0.80
N ASP A 59 -14.86 0.49 0.63
CA ASP A 59 -15.18 1.76 -0.03
C ASP A 59 -15.14 2.91 1.00
N VAL A 60 -13.96 3.18 1.54
CA VAL A 60 -13.73 4.25 2.52
C VAL A 60 -12.43 4.99 2.25
N ALA A 61 -12.39 6.26 2.64
CA ALA A 61 -11.17 7.05 2.54
C ALA A 61 -10.04 6.44 3.38
N PHE A 62 -8.81 6.49 2.86
CA PHE A 62 -7.63 5.98 3.54
C PHE A 62 -7.44 6.63 4.92
N GLN A 63 -7.18 5.81 5.93
CA GLN A 63 -6.82 6.26 7.27
C GLN A 63 -5.65 5.43 7.82
N PRO A 64 -4.60 6.06 8.38
CA PRO A 64 -3.44 5.34 8.93
C PRO A 64 -3.81 4.34 10.02
N THR A 65 -4.82 4.66 10.82
CA THR A 65 -5.37 3.79 11.86
C THR A 65 -6.07 2.58 11.27
N LEU A 66 -6.87 2.75 10.22
CA LEU A 66 -7.56 1.64 9.56
C LEU A 66 -6.54 0.67 8.94
N LEU A 67 -5.51 1.17 8.26
CA LEU A 67 -4.44 0.33 7.70
C LEU A 67 -3.76 -0.53 8.79
N ARG A 68 -3.50 0.04 9.96
CA ARG A 68 -2.99 -0.70 11.12
C ARG A 68 -3.96 -1.76 11.63
N GLU A 69 -5.26 -1.49 11.60
CA GLU A 69 -6.25 -2.46 12.05
C GLU A 69 -6.33 -3.65 11.08
N LEU A 70 -6.26 -3.38 9.77
CA LEU A 70 -6.22 -4.39 8.72
C LEU A 70 -4.96 -5.25 8.77
N SER A 71 -3.80 -4.70 9.15
CA SER A 71 -2.55 -5.47 9.26
C SER A 71 -2.53 -6.52 10.37
N LYS A 72 -3.59 -6.59 11.19
CA LYS A 72 -3.77 -7.63 12.22
C LYS A 72 -4.55 -8.82 11.69
N MET A 73 -5.13 -8.70 10.50
CA MET A 73 -5.85 -9.78 9.83
C MET A 73 -4.85 -10.68 9.10
N ASP A 74 -5.23 -11.95 8.94
CA ASP A 74 -4.46 -12.99 8.26
C ASP A 74 -4.68 -12.97 6.75
#